data_AF-A0A6M5FGI4-F1
#
_entry.id   AF-A0A6M5FGI4-F1
#
_cell.length_a   1.000
_cell.length_b   1.000
_cell.length_c   1.000
_cell.angle_alpha   90.00
_cell.angle_beta   90.00
_cell.angle_gamma   90.00
#
_symmetry.space_group_name_H-M   'P 1'
#
loop_
_entity.id
_entity.type
_entity.pdbx_description
1 polymer ?
#
loop_
_entity_poly.entity_id
_entity_poly.type
_entity_poly.pdbx_seq_one_letter_code
_entity_poly.pdbx_strand_id
1 'polypeptide(L)'
;MVTLYTFDLCKQLHELKPWWTPEDRLFIRREGELPGVVKGVSFARSLDQAPRFTIDYLLEKLPNRILDGFDYGMLTLSARQGSFRYGWVASYDNDAGYPIGDICGVAETALDALLELAIEMIKREEI
;
A
#
# COMPACT_ATOMS: atom_id res chain seq x y z
N MET A 1 9.28 -9.52 6.27
CA MET A 1 8.81 -10.72 5.54
C MET A 1 7.60 -10.29 4.74
N VAL A 2 7.52 -10.62 3.45
CA VAL A 2 6.34 -10.27 2.63
C VAL A 2 5.29 -11.35 2.86
N THR A 3 4.08 -10.96 3.25
CA THR A 3 2.97 -11.89 3.47
C THR A 3 2.22 -12.12 2.16
N LEU A 4 1.38 -13.17 2.11
CA LEU A 4 0.45 -13.34 0.98
C LEU A 4 -0.51 -12.15 0.86
N TYR A 5 -0.93 -11.59 1.99
CA TYR A 5 -1.77 -10.39 2.03
C TYR A 5 -1.11 -9.19 1.35
N THR A 6 0.15 -8.88 1.70
CA THR A 6 0.92 -7.81 1.04
C THR A 6 1.05 -8.05 -0.47
N PHE A 7 1.21 -9.32 -0.88
CA PHE A 7 1.31 -9.67 -2.29
C PHE A 7 0.01 -9.45 -3.05
N ASP A 8 -1.12 -9.85 -2.47
CA ASP A 8 -2.45 -9.60 -3.04
C ASP A 8 -2.75 -8.10 -3.17
N LEU A 9 -2.38 -7.30 -2.16
CA LEU A 9 -2.48 -5.84 -2.23
C LEU A 9 -1.61 -5.25 -3.34
N CYS A 10 -0.36 -5.72 -3.48
CA CYS A 10 0.51 -5.28 -4.58
C CYS A 10 -0.08 -5.61 -5.95
N LYS A 11 -0.68 -6.79 -6.09
CA LYS A 11 -1.33 -7.23 -7.33
C LYS A 11 -2.55 -6.38 -7.65
N GLN A 12 -3.43 -6.16 -6.66
CA GLN A 12 -4.60 -5.30 -6.80
C GLN A 12 -4.22 -3.88 -7.19
N LEU A 13 -3.20 -3.30 -6.54
CA LEU A 13 -2.72 -1.96 -6.87
C LEU A 13 -2.19 -1.90 -8.30
N HIS A 14 -1.47 -2.93 -8.76
CA HIS A 14 -0.99 -3.00 -10.14
C HIS A 14 -2.11 -3.13 -11.17
N GLU A 15 -3.16 -3.90 -10.87
CA GLU A 15 -4.33 -4.00 -11.75
C GLU A 15 -5.06 -2.66 -11.89
N LEU A 16 -5.16 -1.90 -10.79
CA LEU A 16 -5.77 -0.56 -10.79
C LEU A 16 -4.89 0.51 -11.46
N LYS A 17 -3.57 0.44 -11.29
CA LYS A 17 -2.60 1.39 -11.87
C LYS A 17 -1.45 0.61 -12.54
N PRO A 18 -1.66 0.04 -13.74
CA PRO A 18 -0.63 -0.77 -14.41
C PRO A 18 0.62 0.01 -14.81
N TRP A 19 0.52 1.34 -14.92
CA TRP A 19 1.65 2.22 -15.20
C TRP A 19 2.50 2.54 -13.97
N TRP A 20 2.07 2.17 -12.75
CA TRP A 20 2.92 2.25 -11.56
C TRP A 20 3.86 1.05 -11.58
N THR A 21 5.04 1.26 -12.14
CA THR A 21 6.07 0.23 -12.31
C THR A 21 7.20 0.43 -11.30
N PRO A 22 7.15 -0.20 -10.12
CA PRO A 22 8.31 -0.26 -9.24
C PRO A 22 9.42 -1.12 -9.88
N GLU A 23 10.66 -0.89 -9.48
CA GLU A 23 11.85 -1.54 -10.09
C GLU A 23 11.91 -3.05 -9.83
N ASP A 24 11.35 -3.50 -8.71
CA ASP A 24 11.39 -4.88 -8.24
C ASP A 24 10.06 -5.63 -8.47
N ARG A 25 10.13 -6.96 -8.52
CA ARG A 25 8.96 -7.85 -8.52
C ARG A 25 9.04 -8.91 -7.42
N LEU A 26 7.88 -9.27 -6.90
CA LEU A 26 7.64 -10.40 -6.01
C LEU A 26 7.23 -11.61 -6.84
N PHE A 27 7.73 -12.78 -6.45
CA PHE A 27 7.42 -14.05 -7.09
C PHE A 27 6.95 -15.08 -6.07
N ILE A 28 5.93 -15.84 -6.45
CA ILE A 28 5.54 -17.09 -5.81
C ILE A 28 6.00 -18.21 -6.74
N ARG A 29 6.90 -19.09 -6.28
CA ARG A 29 7.46 -20.16 -7.14
C ARG A 29 6.61 -21.42 -7.14
N ARG A 30 5.98 -21.74 -6.01
CA ARG A 30 5.14 -22.93 -5.81
C ARG A 30 3.94 -22.60 -4.94
N GLU A 31 2.89 -23.39 -5.07
CA GLU A 31 1.69 -23.26 -4.26
C GLU A 31 2.03 -23.46 -2.78
N GLY A 32 1.57 -22.54 -1.93
CA GLY A 32 1.87 -22.54 -0.49
C GLY A 32 3.21 -21.90 -0.09
N GLU A 33 4.04 -21.45 -1.04
CA GLU A 33 5.25 -20.68 -0.72
C GLU A 33 4.92 -19.19 -0.49
N LEU A 34 5.66 -18.56 0.42
CA LEU A 34 5.56 -17.12 0.64
C LEU A 34 6.21 -16.34 -0.53
N PRO A 35 5.68 -15.15 -0.85
CA PRO A 35 6.24 -14.29 -1.88
C PRO A 35 7.67 -13.86 -1.54
N GLY A 36 8.57 -13.92 -2.52
CA GLY A 36 9.97 -13.54 -2.35
C GLY A 36 10.51 -12.74 -3.52
N VAL A 37 11.54 -11.94 -3.25
CA VAL A 37 12.34 -11.29 -4.30
C VAL A 37 13.37 -12.30 -4.80
N VAL A 38 13.32 -12.62 -6.08
CA VAL A 38 14.30 -13.52 -6.71
C VAL A 38 15.40 -12.68 -7.35
N LYS A 39 16.62 -12.76 -6.82
CA LYS A 39 17.82 -12.18 -7.45
C LYS A 39 18.51 -13.27 -8.29
N GLY A 40 18.45 -13.16 -9.63
CA GLY A 40 19.16 -14.08 -10.54
C GLY A 40 18.52 -14.20 -11.94
N VAL A 41 19.31 -14.67 -12.91
CA VAL A 41 18.95 -14.78 -14.36
C VAL A 41 17.95 -15.91 -14.65
N SER A 42 17.66 -16.77 -13.67
CA SER A 42 16.63 -17.79 -13.84
C SER A 42 15.25 -17.20 -13.54
N PHE A 43 14.56 -16.74 -14.59
CA PHE A 43 13.09 -16.70 -14.66
C PHE A 43 12.53 -18.14 -14.58
N ALA A 44 12.97 -18.92 -13.61
CA ALA A 44 12.47 -20.26 -13.37
C ALA A 44 10.98 -20.14 -13.04
N ARG A 45 10.14 -20.82 -13.83
CA ARG A 45 8.67 -20.99 -13.67
C ARG A 45 8.15 -20.40 -12.34
N SER A 46 7.70 -19.16 -12.37
CA SER A 46 6.93 -18.57 -11.28
C SER A 46 5.47 -19.00 -11.44
N LEU A 47 4.84 -19.41 -10.34
CA LEU A 47 3.41 -19.68 -10.30
C LEU A 47 2.61 -18.37 -10.42
N ASP A 48 3.05 -17.33 -9.71
CA ASP A 48 2.46 -15.99 -9.77
C ASP A 48 3.52 -14.91 -9.53
N GLN A 49 3.23 -13.68 -9.97
CA GLN A 49 4.09 -12.52 -9.82
C GLN A 49 3.28 -11.25 -9.55
N ALA A 50 3.86 -10.33 -8.78
CA ALA A 50 3.33 -9.00 -8.56
C ALA A 50 4.48 -7.97 -8.53
N PRO A 51 4.27 -6.70 -8.89
CA PRO A 51 5.26 -5.67 -8.63
C PRO A 51 5.52 -5.54 -7.13
N ARG A 52 6.74 -5.16 -6.75
CA ARG A 52 7.09 -4.92 -5.35
C ARG A 52 7.01 -3.44 -5.06
N PHE A 53 5.93 -3.00 -4.44
CA PHE A 53 5.84 -1.63 -3.93
C PHE A 53 6.65 -1.46 -2.64
N THR A 54 7.24 -0.28 -2.48
CA THR A 54 7.94 0.14 -1.27
C THR A 54 7.22 1.32 -0.64
N ILE A 55 7.46 1.54 0.66
CA ILE A 55 6.91 2.70 1.37
C ILE A 55 7.32 4.00 0.66
N ASP A 56 8.61 4.15 0.34
CA ASP A 56 9.13 5.35 -0.32
C ASP A 56 8.46 5.60 -1.68
N TYR A 57 8.26 4.54 -2.47
CA TYR A 57 7.58 4.64 -3.75
C TYR A 57 6.12 5.11 -3.58
N LEU A 58 5.39 4.54 -2.62
CA LEU A 58 4.01 4.92 -2.36
C LEU A 58 3.89 6.36 -1.85
N LEU A 59 4.79 6.79 -0.96
CA LEU A 59 4.84 8.17 -0.47
C LEU A 59 5.16 9.18 -1.59
N GLU A 60 5.92 8.78 -2.61
CA GLU A 60 6.16 9.63 -3.79
C GLU A 60 4.91 9.75 -4.68
N LYS A 61 4.11 8.68 -4.78
CA LYS A 61 2.93 8.63 -5.66
C LYS A 61 1.67 9.21 -5.04
N LEU A 62 1.51 9.05 -3.73
CA LEU A 62 0.37 9.59 -3.01
C LEU A 62 0.50 11.12 -2.88
N PRO A 63 -0.57 11.89 -3.08
CA PRO A 63 -0.52 13.33 -2.93
C PRO A 63 -0.22 13.65 -1.48
N ASN A 64 0.64 14.62 -1.23
CA ASN A 64 0.95 15.06 0.13
C ASN A 64 -0.25 15.72 0.83
N ARG A 65 -1.20 16.24 0.04
CA ARG A 65 -2.39 16.94 0.51
C ARG A 65 -3.58 16.63 -0.38
N ILE A 66 -4.73 16.41 0.25
CA ILE A 66 -6.04 16.34 -0.42
C ILE A 66 -6.97 17.44 0.09
N LEU A 67 -8.07 17.66 -0.63
CA LEU A 67 -9.12 18.59 -0.26
C LEU A 67 -10.45 17.83 -0.15
N ASP A 68 -11.11 17.91 1.00
CA ASP A 68 -12.46 17.38 1.21
C ASP A 68 -13.39 18.54 1.60
N GLY A 69 -14.15 19.04 0.64
CA GLY A 69 -14.94 20.26 0.82
C GLY A 69 -14.07 21.48 1.12
N PHE A 70 -14.08 21.93 2.38
CA PHE A 70 -13.27 23.07 2.86
C PHE A 70 -12.07 22.65 3.71
N ASP A 71 -11.94 21.36 4.01
CA ASP A 71 -10.88 20.83 4.87
C ASP A 71 -9.69 20.34 4.04
N TYR A 72 -8.50 20.63 4.55
CA TYR A 72 -7.24 20.13 4.01
C TYR A 72 -6.78 18.92 4.82
N GLY A 73 -6.47 17.84 4.12
CA GLY A 73 -5.93 16.62 4.74
C GLY A 73 -4.49 16.43 4.33
N MET A 74 -3.63 16.17 5.30
CA MET A 74 -2.20 15.90 5.10
C MET A 74 -1.94 14.40 5.21
N LEU A 75 -1.19 13.86 4.25
CA LEU A 75 -0.81 12.45 4.26
C LEU A 75 -0.08 12.13 5.56
N THR A 76 -0.67 11.25 6.36
CA THR A 76 -0.20 10.89 7.68
C THR A 76 -0.09 9.38 7.79
N LEU A 77 1.10 8.93 8.18
CA LEU A 77 1.37 7.53 8.51
C LEU A 77 1.71 7.46 10.00
N SER A 78 0.85 6.81 10.78
CA SER A 78 0.97 6.74 12.23
C SER A 78 0.94 5.31 12.73
N ALA A 79 1.82 4.99 13.67
CA ALA A 79 1.73 3.77 14.46
C ALA A 79 0.77 4.05 15.62
N ARG A 80 -0.35 3.32 15.71
CA ARG A 80 -1.28 3.45 16.84
C ARG A 80 -1.00 2.34 17.85
N GLN A 81 -0.66 2.76 19.07
CA GLN A 81 -0.67 1.89 20.25
C GLN A 81 -1.77 2.38 21.19
N GLY A 82 -2.88 1.63 21.24
CA GLY A 82 -4.03 1.95 22.07
C GLY A 82 -5.05 0.80 22.12
N SER A 83 -6.08 0.96 22.93
CA SER A 83 -6.96 -0.12 23.43
C SER A 83 -7.73 -0.94 22.39
N PHE A 84 -7.74 -0.56 21.10
CA PHE A 84 -8.59 -1.19 20.09
C PHE A 84 -7.95 -1.43 18.72
N ARG A 85 -6.71 -1.00 18.46
CA ARG A 85 -6.04 -1.21 17.17
C ARG A 85 -4.52 -1.27 17.37
N TYR A 86 -3.97 -2.49 17.34
CA TYR A 86 -2.52 -2.68 17.17
C TYR A 86 -2.23 -2.63 15.67
N GLY A 87 -1.40 -1.70 15.23
CA GLY A 87 -0.99 -1.60 13.83
C GLY A 87 -0.64 -0.19 13.37
N TRP A 88 -0.60 -0.05 12.06
CA TRP A 88 -0.34 1.17 11.32
C TRP A 88 -1.62 1.70 10.70
N VAL A 89 -1.74 3.03 10.69
CA VAL A 89 -2.82 3.74 10.01
C VAL A 89 -2.17 4.71 9.03
N ALA A 90 -2.61 4.63 7.77
CA ALA A 90 -2.29 5.60 6.73
C ALA A 90 -3.58 6.34 6.35
N SER A 91 -3.61 7.66 6.47
CA SER A 91 -4.79 8.49 6.22
C SER A 91 -4.40 9.91 5.80
N TYR A 92 -5.40 10.71 5.46
CA TYR A 92 -5.26 12.15 5.31
C TYR A 92 -5.88 12.83 6.51
N ASP A 93 -5.04 13.36 7.39
CA ASP A 93 -5.51 13.96 8.65
C ASP A 93 -5.55 15.49 8.52
N ASN A 94 -6.61 16.10 9.06
CA ASN A 94 -6.67 17.55 9.20
C ASN A 94 -5.70 18.07 10.29
N ASP A 95 -5.62 19.39 10.46
CA ASP A 95 -4.73 20.02 11.45
C ASP A 95 -5.01 19.58 12.90
N ALA A 96 -6.20 19.03 13.18
CA ALA A 96 -6.57 18.50 14.49
C ALA A 96 -6.23 17.00 14.66
N GLY A 97 -5.65 16.36 13.63
CA GLY A 97 -5.27 14.93 13.65
C GLY A 97 -6.44 13.97 13.41
N TYR A 98 -7.54 14.45 12.83
CA TYR A 98 -8.68 13.61 12.45
C TYR A 98 -8.63 13.29 10.95
N PRO A 99 -8.82 12.02 10.56
CA PRO A 99 -8.86 11.64 9.16
C PRO A 99 -10.05 12.29 8.47
N ILE A 100 -9.82 12.84 7.28
CA ILE A 100 -10.85 13.41 6.41
C ILE A 100 -11.16 12.48 5.24
N GLY A 101 -12.32 12.67 4.60
CA GLY A 101 -12.74 11.87 3.45
C GLY A 101 -13.15 10.43 3.76
N ASP A 102 -13.11 9.94 5.00
CA ASP A 102 -13.32 8.51 5.33
C ASP A 102 -12.41 7.58 4.49
N ILE A 103 -11.19 8.05 4.20
CA ILE A 103 -10.16 7.30 3.46
C ILE A 103 -9.04 6.98 4.45
N CYS A 104 -8.87 5.71 4.78
CA CYS A 104 -7.73 5.23 5.55
C CYS A 104 -7.38 3.78 5.20
N GLY A 105 -6.10 3.43 5.29
CA GLY A 105 -5.63 2.05 5.35
C GLY A 105 -5.22 1.70 6.77
N VAL A 106 -5.59 0.50 7.24
CA VAL A 106 -5.33 0.05 8.61
C VAL A 106 -4.82 -1.39 8.57
N ALA A 107 -3.54 -1.57 8.86
CA ALA A 107 -2.91 -2.88 8.75
C ALA A 107 -1.86 -3.11 9.83
N GLU A 108 -1.39 -4.36 9.93
CA GLU A 108 -0.32 -4.72 10.88
C GLU A 108 1.02 -4.07 10.53
N THR A 109 1.28 -3.81 9.24
CA THR A 109 2.51 -3.20 8.76
C THR A 109 2.26 -1.85 8.09
N ALA A 110 3.26 -0.97 8.14
CA ALA A 110 3.21 0.34 7.49
C ALA A 110 2.99 0.25 5.97
N LEU A 111 3.61 -0.75 5.33
CA LEU A 111 3.49 -0.96 3.90
C LEU A 111 2.06 -1.36 3.51
N ASP A 112 1.47 -2.31 4.24
CA ASP A 112 0.10 -2.76 3.96
C ASP A 112 -0.91 -1.62 4.17
N ALA A 113 -0.74 -0.80 5.20
CA ALA A 113 -1.60 0.37 5.43
C ALA A 113 -1.50 1.39 4.28
N LEU A 114 -0.31 1.65 3.75
CA LEU A 114 -0.14 2.52 2.58
C LEU A 114 -0.70 1.92 1.29
N LEU A 115 -0.56 0.60 1.11
CA LEU A 115 -1.14 -0.10 -0.03
C LEU A 115 -2.67 -0.02 -0.02
N GLU A 116 -3.29 -0.27 1.14
CA GLU A 116 -4.74 -0.12 1.33
C GLU A 116 -5.19 1.32 1.05
N LEU A 117 -4.48 2.31 1.63
CA LEU A 117 -4.76 3.72 1.38
C LEU A 117 -4.71 4.05 -0.12
N ALA A 118 -3.63 3.65 -0.80
CA ALA A 118 -3.45 3.91 -2.22
C ALA A 118 -4.57 3.29 -3.06
N ILE A 119 -4.92 2.03 -2.78
CA ILE A 119 -6.02 1.33 -3.47
C ILE A 119 -7.35 2.07 -3.26
N GLU A 120 -7.64 2.51 -2.04
CA GLU A 120 -8.88 3.22 -1.73
C GLU A 120 -8.96 4.58 -2.43
N MET A 121 -7.86 5.35 -2.44
CA MET A 121 -7.79 6.61 -3.18
C MET A 121 -8.02 6.41 -4.69
N ILE A 122 -7.43 5.36 -5.27
CA ILE A 122 -7.60 5.06 -6.69
C ILE A 122 -9.05 4.67 -6.99
N LYS A 123 -9.68 3.85 -6.13
CA LYS A 123 -11.08 3.45 -6.30
C LYS A 123 -12.04 4.63 -6.23
N ARG A 124 -11.69 5.68 -5.48
CA ARG A 124 -12.46 6.92 -5.36
C ARG A 124 -12.10 7.96 -6.43
N GLU A 125 -11.23 7.61 -7.38
CA GLU A 125 -10.76 8.51 -8.46
C GLU A 125 -10.07 9.77 -7.95
N GLU A 126 -9.52 9.74 -6.72
CA GLU A 126 -8.76 10.84 -6.14
C GLU A 126 -7.33 10.94 -6.70
N ILE A 127 -6.85 9.86 -7.35
CA ILE A 127 -5.54 9.75 -8.04
C ILE A 127 -5.56 8.78 -9.23
#